data_AF-A0A1G4S1K4-F1
#
_entry.id   AF-A0A1G4S1K4-F1
#
_cell.length_a   1.000
_cell.length_b   1.000
_cell.length_c   1.000
_cell.angle_alpha   90.00
_cell.angle_beta   90.00
_cell.angle_gamma   90.00
#
_symmetry.space_group_name_H-M   'P 1'
#
loop_
_entity.id
_entity.type
_entity.pdbx_description
1 polymer ?
#
loop_
_entity_poly.entity_id
_entity_poly.type
_entity_poly.pdbx_seq_one_letter_code
_entity_poly.pdbx_strand_id
1 'polypeptide(L)'
;MTLRNKGSRKIVVGNDPYRWVISTASKGYIVLMAEHKQEKGRKLRIYIESDINDYWVEYPYTDSLNLKVVTPKEVATIISQAIEQGWNPKEKGPPMIFDWSGDVLGGR
;
A
#
# COMPACT_ATOMS: atom_id res chain seq x y z
N MET A 1 -1.91 13.26 7.97
CA MET A 1 -2.57 13.32 6.64
C MET A 1 -3.53 12.15 6.51
N THR A 2 -4.83 12.39 6.31
CA THR A 2 -5.85 11.33 6.09
C THR A 2 -5.78 10.85 4.64
N LEU A 3 -5.93 9.54 4.36
CA LEU A 3 -5.99 9.07 2.97
C LEU A 3 -7.17 9.73 2.25
N ARG A 4 -6.95 10.26 1.04
CA ARG A 4 -8.01 10.90 0.25
C ARG A 4 -9.04 9.85 -0.15
N ASN A 5 -10.33 10.17 -0.05
CA ASN A 5 -11.40 9.21 -0.35
C ASN A 5 -11.42 8.74 -1.81
N LYS A 6 -10.89 9.53 -2.74
CA LYS A 6 -10.86 9.24 -4.18
C LYS A 6 -9.72 8.28 -4.50
N GLY A 7 -10.02 7.17 -5.18
CA GLY A 7 -9.04 6.16 -5.61
C GLY A 7 -8.72 5.06 -4.57
N SER A 8 -9.22 5.19 -3.34
CA SER A 8 -8.99 4.20 -2.30
C SER A 8 -10.04 3.09 -2.29
N ARG A 9 -9.58 1.86 -2.08
CA ARG A 9 -10.37 0.62 -2.05
C ARG A 9 -10.54 0.14 -0.61
N LYS A 10 -11.60 -0.64 -0.36
CA LYS A 10 -11.91 -1.23 0.96
C LYS A 10 -11.54 -2.70 0.94
N ILE A 11 -11.09 -3.22 2.07
CA ILE A 11 -10.86 -4.65 2.28
C ILE A 11 -11.11 -5.00 3.74
N VAL A 12 -11.50 -6.24 4.01
CA VAL A 12 -11.57 -6.79 5.36
C VAL A 12 -10.50 -7.88 5.44
N VAL A 13 -9.65 -7.81 6.46
CA VAL A 13 -8.61 -8.82 6.71
C VAL A 13 -8.81 -9.32 8.14
N GLY A 14 -9.02 -10.62 8.28
CA GLY A 14 -9.54 -11.18 9.54
C GLY A 14 -10.93 -10.60 9.83
N ASN A 15 -11.04 -9.83 10.91
CA ASN A 15 -12.29 -9.18 11.33
C ASN A 15 -12.23 -7.64 11.29
N ASP A 16 -11.08 -7.06 10.90
CA ASP A 16 -10.87 -5.62 10.93
C ASP A 16 -11.02 -5.00 9.52
N PRO A 17 -11.72 -3.86 9.39
CA PRO A 17 -11.89 -3.18 8.12
C PRO A 17 -10.73 -2.24 7.82
N TYR A 18 -10.18 -2.34 6.62
CA TYR A 18 -9.09 -1.51 6.13
C TYR A 18 -9.47 -0.74 4.87
N ARG A 19 -8.68 0.31 4.62
CA ARG A 19 -8.71 1.09 3.40
C ARG A 19 -7.31 1.18 2.83
N TRP A 20 -7.18 1.03 1.52
CA TRP A 20 -5.90 1.06 0.85
C TRP A 20 -5.94 1.84 -0.47
N VAL A 21 -4.79 2.33 -0.89
CA VAL A 21 -4.60 3.04 -2.17
C VAL A 21 -3.24 2.67 -2.75
N ILE A 22 -3.15 2.67 -4.08
CA ILE A 22 -1.88 2.61 -4.79
C ILE A 22 -1.57 4.01 -5.29
N SER A 23 -0.33 4.42 -5.19
CA SER A 23 0.17 5.64 -5.80
C SER A 23 1.49 5.33 -6.51
N THR A 24 1.75 6.03 -7.60
CA THR A 24 3.06 5.97 -8.25
C THR A 24 4.10 6.62 -7.33
N ALA A 25 5.29 6.03 -7.28
CA ALA A 25 6.48 6.64 -6.71
C ALA A 25 7.54 6.78 -7.81
N SER A 26 8.58 7.55 -7.54
CA SER A 26 9.70 7.71 -8.45
C SER A 26 10.56 6.44 -8.52
N LYS A 27 11.28 6.25 -9.63
CA LYS A 27 12.32 5.22 -9.80
C LYS A 27 11.81 3.79 -9.87
N GLY A 28 10.75 3.53 -10.63
CA GLY A 28 10.24 2.16 -10.83
C GLY A 28 9.54 1.53 -9.61
N TYR A 29 9.03 2.33 -8.67
CA TYR A 29 8.25 1.83 -7.53
C TYR A 29 6.81 2.31 -7.58
N ILE A 30 5.89 1.45 -7.13
CA ILE A 30 4.57 1.89 -6.67
C ILE A 30 4.52 1.77 -5.15
N VAL A 31 3.71 2.62 -4.54
CA VAL A 31 3.51 2.63 -3.09
C VAL A 31 2.07 2.25 -2.78
N LEU A 32 1.92 1.17 -2.02
CA LEU A 32 0.65 0.82 -1.38
C LEU A 32 0.62 1.47 0.00
N MET A 33 -0.45 2.22 0.27
CA MET A 33 -0.74 2.74 1.61
C MET A 33 -2.01 2.10 2.13
N ALA A 34 -1.95 1.56 3.35
CA ALA A 34 -3.12 1.04 4.06
C ALA A 34 -3.31 1.72 5.42
N GLU A 35 -4.57 1.90 5.83
CA GLU A 35 -4.96 2.37 7.16
C GLU A 35 -6.22 1.65 7.64
N HIS A 36 -6.43 1.60 8.96
CA HIS A 36 -7.69 1.12 9.52
C HIS A 36 -8.84 2.04 9.08
N LYS A 37 -9.98 1.46 8.70
CA LYS A 37 -11.09 2.23 8.15
C LYS A 37 -11.77 3.11 9.20
N GLN A 38 -11.84 2.64 10.44
CA GLN A 38 -12.59 3.30 11.52
C GLN A 38 -11.68 4.05 12.50
N GLU A 39 -10.41 3.65 12.61
CA GLU A 39 -9.50 4.16 13.63
C GLU A 39 -8.34 4.88 12.95
N LYS A 40 -8.03 6.08 13.42
CA LYS A 40 -6.91 6.87 12.90
C LYS A 40 -5.62 6.52 13.63
N GLY A 41 -5.17 5.28 13.46
CA GLY A 41 -3.89 4.80 13.98
C GLY A 41 -2.77 4.85 12.94
N ARG A 42 -1.83 3.92 13.07
CA ARG A 42 -0.58 3.88 12.34
C ARG A 42 -0.83 3.39 10.93
N LYS A 43 -0.31 4.12 9.96
CA LYS A 43 -0.42 3.74 8.55
C LYS A 43 0.62 2.69 8.20
N LEU A 44 0.28 1.85 7.24
CA LEU A 44 1.21 0.98 6.55
C LEU A 44 1.61 1.63 5.23
N ARG A 45 2.90 1.60 4.91
CA ARG A 45 3.44 2.04 3.62
C ARG A 45 4.32 0.93 3.07
N ILE A 46 3.96 0.42 1.90
CA ILE A 46 4.64 -0.69 1.24
C ILE A 46 5.18 -0.20 -0.09
N TYR A 47 6.47 -0.38 -0.32
CA TYR A 47 7.07 -0.16 -1.63
C TYR A 47 7.05 -1.47 -2.40
N ILE A 48 6.54 -1.41 -3.62
CA ILE A 48 6.42 -2.55 -4.50
C ILE A 48 7.22 -2.18 -5.75
N GLU A 49 8.24 -2.96 -6.06
CA GLU A 49 8.97 -2.80 -7.32
C GLU A 49 8.01 -3.07 -8.48
N SER A 50 8.04 -2.17 -9.46
CA SER A 50 7.16 -2.18 -10.60
C SER A 50 7.98 -1.99 -11.85
N ASP A 51 7.69 -2.78 -12.89
CA ASP A 51 8.28 -2.61 -14.22
C ASP A 51 7.75 -1.35 -14.95
N ILE A 52 7.19 -0.39 -14.19
CA ILE A 52 6.82 0.92 -14.74
C ILE A 52 8.14 1.60 -15.09
N ASN A 53 8.45 1.57 -16.37
CA ASN A 53 9.61 2.24 -16.92
C ASN A 53 9.50 3.75 -16.61
N ASP A 54 10.55 4.35 -16.03
CA ASP A 54 10.57 5.74 -15.56
C ASP A 54 10.18 6.75 -16.66
N TYR A 55 10.39 6.39 -17.94
CA TYR A 55 9.96 7.18 -19.11
C TYR A 55 8.43 7.39 -19.20
N TRP A 56 7.60 6.56 -18.59
CA TRP A 56 6.14 6.73 -18.60
C TRP A 56 5.65 7.80 -17.64
N VAL A 57 6.47 8.21 -16.66
CA VAL A 57 6.11 9.20 -15.63
C VAL A 57 6.10 10.63 -16.19
N GLU A 58 6.81 10.89 -17.29
CA GLU A 58 6.91 12.22 -17.92
C GLU A 58 5.81 12.53 -18.94
N TYR A 59 5.00 11.54 -19.33
CA TYR A 59 3.91 11.77 -20.27
C TYR A 59 2.64 12.26 -19.53
N PRO A 60 2.05 13.39 -19.93
CA PRO A 60 0.73 13.76 -19.42
C PRO A 60 -0.25 12.64 -19.78
N TYR A 61 -1.14 12.30 -18.84
CA TYR A 61 -2.20 11.27 -18.98
C TYR A 61 -1.83 9.80 -18.72
N THR A 62 -0.69 9.49 -18.11
CA THR A 62 -0.32 8.10 -17.74
C THR A 62 -0.70 7.68 -16.31
N ASP A 63 -1.48 8.49 -15.56
CA ASP A 63 -1.98 8.16 -14.21
C ASP A 63 -2.68 6.77 -14.13
N SER A 64 -3.19 6.27 -15.26
CA SER A 64 -3.87 4.97 -15.39
C SER A 64 -2.97 3.81 -15.83
N LEU A 65 -1.70 4.03 -16.21
CA LEU A 65 -0.73 2.99 -16.60
C LEU A 65 -0.06 2.36 -15.36
N ASN A 66 -0.87 1.89 -14.41
CA ASN A 66 -0.38 1.08 -13.30
C ASN A 66 -0.27 -0.38 -13.77
N LEU A 67 0.89 -0.75 -14.33
CA LEU A 67 1.13 -2.07 -14.93
C LEU A 67 1.33 -3.21 -13.91
N LYS A 68 1.47 -2.92 -12.62
CA LYS A 68 1.36 -3.94 -11.56
C LYS A 68 0.01 -3.82 -10.85
N VAL A 69 -0.93 -4.66 -11.29
CA VAL A 69 -2.26 -4.76 -10.67
C VAL A 69 -2.10 -5.45 -9.32
N VAL A 70 -1.90 -4.66 -8.25
CA VAL A 70 -1.96 -5.22 -6.89
C VAL A 70 -3.40 -5.66 -6.63
N THR A 71 -3.57 -6.96 -6.48
CA THR A 71 -4.86 -7.60 -6.27
C THR A 71 -5.29 -7.47 -4.81
N PRO A 72 -6.61 -7.46 -4.51
CA PRO A 72 -7.08 -7.48 -3.12
C PRO A 72 -6.52 -8.65 -2.30
N LYS A 73 -6.23 -9.80 -2.95
CA LYS A 73 -5.62 -10.96 -2.30
C LYS A 73 -4.21 -10.65 -1.80
N GLU A 74 -3.36 -10.04 -2.63
CA GLU A 74 -2.02 -9.62 -2.22
C GLU A 74 -2.10 -8.57 -1.10
N VAL A 75 -3.05 -7.63 -1.17
CA VAL A 75 -3.25 -6.65 -0.10
C VAL A 75 -3.61 -7.33 1.24
N ALA A 76 -4.45 -8.37 1.21
CA ALA A 76 -4.78 -9.14 2.41
C ALA A 76 -3.55 -9.86 2.99
N THR A 77 -2.72 -10.46 2.13
CA THR A 77 -1.45 -11.10 2.54
C THR A 77 -0.49 -10.10 3.16
N ILE A 78 -0.29 -8.95 2.51
CA ILE A 78 0.56 -7.85 3.00
C ILE A 78 0.08 -7.38 4.37
N ILE A 79 -1.21 -7.10 4.54
CA ILE A 79 -1.74 -6.62 5.83
C ILE A 79 -1.51 -7.68 6.91
N SER A 80 -1.75 -8.95 6.61
CA SER A 80 -1.58 -10.04 7.58
C SER A 80 -0.12 -10.17 8.02
N GLN A 81 0.81 -10.22 7.06
CA GLN A 81 2.25 -10.27 7.36
C GLN A 81 2.74 -9.02 8.11
N ALA A 82 2.22 -7.83 7.78
CA ALA A 82 2.59 -6.61 8.48
C ALA A 82 2.15 -6.64 9.95
N ILE A 83 0.95 -7.15 10.24
CA ILE A 83 0.45 -7.32 11.61
C ILE A 83 1.34 -8.31 12.38
N GLU A 84 1.71 -9.43 11.76
CA GLU A 84 2.64 -10.41 12.33
C GLU A 84 4.02 -9.80 12.62
N GLN A 85 4.47 -8.85 11.79
CA GLN A 85 5.70 -8.10 11.98
C GLN A 85 5.56 -6.89 12.94
N GLY A 86 4.43 -6.76 13.64
CA GLY A 86 4.22 -5.75 14.68
C GLY A 86 3.57 -4.44 14.23
N TRP A 87 3.01 -4.39 13.02
CA TRP A 87 2.18 -3.27 12.62
C TRP A 87 0.85 -3.28 13.39
N ASN A 88 0.67 -2.28 14.26
CA ASN A 88 -0.60 -2.03 14.94
C ASN A 88 -1.37 -0.88 14.27
N PRO A 89 -2.47 -1.16 13.55
CA PRO A 89 -3.22 -0.15 12.81
C PRO A 89 -4.08 0.77 13.70
N LYS A 90 -4.26 0.42 14.98
CA LYS A 90 -5.07 1.15 15.97
C LYS A 90 -4.24 2.12 16.81
N GLU A 91 -2.97 1.79 17.02
CA GLU A 91 -2.02 2.63 17.73
C GLU A 91 -1.57 3.82 16.86
N LYS A 92 -1.32 4.99 17.45
CA LYS A 92 -0.79 6.13 16.68
C LYS A 92 0.73 6.03 16.52
N GLY A 93 1.24 6.39 15.36
CA GLY A 93 2.68 6.45 15.12
C GLY A 93 3.04 6.89 13.71
N PRO A 94 4.35 7.06 13.43
CA PRO A 94 4.83 7.26 12.06
C PRO A 94 4.47 6.03 11.21
N PRO A 95 4.27 6.18 9.88
CA PRO A 95 4.00 5.04 9.01
C PRO A 95 5.03 3.93 9.20
N MET A 96 4.57 2.68 9.29
CA MET A 96 5.46 1.53 9.25
C MET A 96 5.75 1.22 7.78
N ILE A 97 7.02 1.05 7.46
CA ILE A 97 7.52 0.97 6.09
C ILE A 97 8.09 -0.42 5.84
N PHE A 98 7.71 -1.03 4.73
CA PHE A 98 8.23 -2.31 4.28
C PHE A 98 8.40 -2.31 2.76
N ASP A 99 9.17 -3.29 2.27
CA ASP A 99 9.29 -3.61 0.86
C ASP A 99 8.56 -4.93 0.55
N TRP A 100 7.95 -5.03 -0.63
CA TRP A 100 7.22 -6.23 -1.08
C TRP A 100 7.89 -6.85 -2.29
N SER A 101 8.33 -8.10 -2.14
CA SER A 101 9.01 -8.87 -3.20
C SER A 101 8.10 -9.80 -3.99
N GLY A 102 6.78 -9.65 -3.89
CA GLY A 102 5.79 -10.49 -4.59
C GLY A 102 5.16 -11.57 -3.72
N ASP A 103 5.90 -12.11 -2.75
CA ASP A 103 5.43 -13.17 -1.85
C ASP A 103 5.67 -12.85 -0.36
N VAL A 104 6.66 -12.02 -0.05
CA VAL A 104 7.11 -11.77 1.33
C VAL A 104 7.30 -10.27 1.57
N LEU A 105 6.88 -9.82 2.76
CA LEU A 105 7.24 -8.51 3.30
C LEU A 105 8.65 -8.54 3.90
N GLY A 106 9.54 -7.75 3.30
CA GLY A 106 10.87 -7.47 3.82
C GLY A 106 10.88 -6.18 4.64
N GLY A 107 11.67 -6.16 5.72
CA GLY A 107 12.01 -4.93 6.42
C GLY A 107 12.86 -4.03 5.53
N ARG A 108 12.63 -2.71 5.63
CA ARG A 108 13.39 -1.68 4.91
C ARG A 108 14.41 -1.00 5.81
#